data_AF-A0A3Q2PAF3-F1
#
_entry.id   AF-A0A3Q2PAF3-F1
#
_cell.length_a   1.000
_cell.length_b   1.000
_cell.length_c   1.000
_cell.angle_alpha   90.00
_cell.angle_beta   90.00
_cell.angle_gamma   90.00
#
_symmetry.space_group_name_H-M   'P 1'
#
loop_
_entity.id
_entity.type
_entity.pdbx_description
1 polymer ?
#
loop_
_entity_poly.entity_id
_entity_poly.type
_entity_poly.pdbx_seq_one_letter_code
_entity_poly.pdbx_strand_id
1 'polypeptide(L)'
;MTWSASCFPTGPPSLPVPLLRHGTSTAMADKEKRRSAVLLSGMSAGKAAKSDSDREFLEQAGVGDLLRGAILKMVEARSDDPIGFLADHFCNLASVTDSSPAGCGEEEQQHQQQLSTGPVGAGAQQQHQQRLNRALWHLRLAHHSQRSAFSNNVCVAYDLLNLNGCQRRASEAPEGPDGSSPDVPTGEVGEGVRGGLYTQTLQCLCSEGGVPASTSAPLLRRLCCQDHEAVPYDVFRHGVLTCAVFSDYIRQAQRLYAEVCCPDEGPASRALCLAVLGTLKEALETSQGREADCFVNDNTKSNASLEANAKAISFLEASAKISPHKLAQAMAGAQTRGPGGNMDAKEFENAAADLFIDRVKVVS
;
A
#
# COMPACT_ATOMS: atom_id res chain seq x y z
N MET A 1 51.03 -29.14 5.14
CA MET A 1 50.05 -30.03 5.81
C MET A 1 48.87 -30.18 4.87
N THR A 2 48.85 -31.31 4.19
CA THR A 2 47.94 -31.70 3.12
C THR A 2 46.77 -32.48 3.69
N TRP A 3 45.52 -32.11 3.41
CA TRP A 3 44.38 -32.98 3.65
C TRP A 3 43.81 -33.47 2.31
N SER A 4 43.86 -34.80 2.18
CA SER A 4 43.42 -35.61 1.05
C SER A 4 41.91 -35.77 0.99
N ALA A 5 41.41 -35.86 -0.23
CA ALA A 5 40.12 -36.40 -0.62
C ALA A 5 40.06 -37.95 -0.54
N SER A 6 38.84 -38.50 -0.67
CA SER A 6 38.41 -39.91 -0.94
C SER A 6 37.68 -40.55 0.27
N CYS A 7 36.52 -41.22 0.22
CA CYS A 7 35.63 -41.85 -0.79
C CYS A 7 34.21 -42.00 -0.15
N PHE A 8 33.07 -42.12 -0.86
CA PHE A 8 32.45 -43.34 -1.45
C PHE A 8 31.04 -42.99 -2.07
N PRO A 9 30.30 -43.87 -2.80
CA PRO A 9 29.79 -43.62 -4.15
C PRO A 9 28.29 -43.98 -4.38
N THR A 10 27.89 -43.96 -5.67
CA THR A 10 26.83 -44.73 -6.36
C THR A 10 25.34 -44.38 -6.15
N GLY A 11 24.62 -44.16 -7.26
CA GLY A 11 23.17 -43.91 -7.35
C GLY A 11 22.29 -45.17 -7.49
N PRO A 12 21.14 -45.10 -8.20
CA PRO A 12 19.78 -44.93 -7.63
C PRO A 12 18.86 -46.18 -7.78
N PRO A 13 17.58 -46.10 -7.38
CA PRO A 13 16.55 -46.36 -8.39
C PRO A 13 15.28 -45.48 -8.31
N SER A 14 14.74 -45.23 -9.51
CA SER A 14 13.41 -44.72 -9.90
C SER A 14 12.27 -45.70 -9.62
N LEU A 15 11.00 -45.22 -9.54
CA LEU A 15 9.71 -45.84 -9.98
C LEU A 15 8.51 -44.97 -9.44
N PRO A 16 7.25 -45.06 -9.94
CA PRO A 16 6.77 -44.79 -11.30
C PRO A 16 5.50 -43.88 -11.37
N VAL A 17 5.20 -43.38 -12.58
CA VAL A 17 3.95 -42.70 -12.99
C VAL A 17 3.02 -43.72 -13.68
N PRO A 18 1.68 -43.63 -13.56
CA PRO A 18 0.77 -44.26 -14.53
C PRO A 18 -0.02 -43.24 -15.36
N LEU A 19 0.12 -43.38 -16.68
CA LEU A 19 -0.73 -42.80 -17.73
C LEU A 19 -1.69 -43.89 -18.26
N LEU A 20 -2.98 -43.55 -18.33
CA LEU A 20 -3.90 -43.73 -19.46
C LEU A 20 -3.94 -45.09 -20.21
N ARG A 21 -5.13 -45.72 -20.30
CA ARG A 21 -5.92 -45.82 -21.57
C ARG A 21 -7.12 -46.80 -21.56
N HIS A 22 -8.14 -46.37 -22.33
CA HIS A 22 -9.10 -47.11 -23.19
C HIS A 22 -10.05 -48.09 -22.51
N GLY A 23 -11.36 -48.10 -22.76
CA GLY A 23 -12.16 -48.01 -24.00
C GLY A 23 -13.25 -49.09 -23.80
N THR A 24 -14.55 -48.90 -24.02
CA THR A 24 -15.33 -49.00 -25.28
C THR A 24 -16.82 -48.93 -24.88
N SER A 25 -17.66 -48.07 -25.48
CA SER A 25 -18.68 -48.37 -26.53
C SER A 25 -19.84 -49.31 -26.13
N THR A 26 -21.11 -48.85 -26.18
CA THR A 26 -22.15 -49.17 -27.21
C THR A 26 -23.61 -48.83 -26.78
N ALA A 27 -24.41 -48.38 -27.77
CA ALA A 27 -25.87 -48.55 -28.03
C ALA A 27 -26.92 -47.95 -27.04
N MET A 28 -27.76 -46.96 -27.43
CA MET A 28 -28.94 -46.92 -28.33
C MET A 28 -30.27 -47.46 -27.74
N ALA A 29 -31.22 -46.52 -27.58
CA ALA A 29 -32.70 -46.56 -27.67
C ALA A 29 -33.51 -47.81 -27.24
N ASP A 30 -34.51 -47.65 -26.36
CA ASP A 30 -35.93 -47.71 -26.75
C ASP A 30 -36.88 -47.23 -25.62
N LYS A 31 -38.10 -46.92 -26.04
CA LYS A 31 -39.20 -46.21 -25.38
C LYS A 31 -40.30 -47.22 -25.07
N GLU A 32 -40.74 -47.39 -23.82
CA GLU A 32 -42.16 -47.75 -23.58
C GLU A 32 -42.71 -47.27 -22.23
N LYS A 33 -43.92 -46.72 -22.35
CA LYS A 33 -44.80 -46.14 -21.35
C LYS A 33 -45.75 -47.22 -20.85
N ARG A 34 -45.88 -47.44 -19.53
CA ARG A 34 -47.15 -47.92 -18.92
C ARG A 34 -47.20 -47.81 -17.38
N ARG A 35 -48.21 -47.03 -16.93
CA ARG A 35 -49.09 -47.17 -15.74
C ARG A 35 -48.43 -47.07 -14.36
N SER A 36 -48.65 -45.97 -13.62
CA SER A 36 -49.83 -45.63 -12.78
C SER A 36 -49.67 -46.12 -11.34
N ALA A 37 -49.55 -45.17 -10.40
CA ALA A 37 -50.38 -45.01 -9.19
C ALA A 37 -49.60 -44.51 -7.97
N VAL A 38 -50.04 -43.34 -7.47
CA VAL A 38 -50.39 -43.03 -6.08
C VAL A 38 -49.37 -43.29 -4.96
N LEU A 39 -48.89 -42.16 -4.42
CA LEU A 39 -48.67 -41.81 -3.00
C LEU A 39 -48.46 -42.96 -1.99
N LEU A 40 -47.30 -43.01 -1.35
CA LEU A 40 -47.06 -42.54 0.03
C LEU A 40 -45.69 -43.03 0.53
N SER A 41 -45.01 -42.12 1.23
CA SER A 41 -44.12 -42.38 2.36
C SER A 41 -42.94 -43.31 2.15
N GLY A 42 -41.75 -42.70 2.02
CA GLY A 42 -40.51 -43.37 2.40
C GLY A 42 -39.27 -42.76 1.77
N MET A 43 -38.36 -42.32 2.64
CA MET A 43 -36.91 -42.22 2.43
C MET A 43 -36.32 -40.86 2.05
N SER A 44 -35.63 -40.31 3.05
CA SER A 44 -34.28 -39.74 3.01
C SER A 44 -33.91 -38.80 1.86
N ALA A 45 -33.75 -37.51 2.19
CA ALA A 45 -32.53 -36.72 2.00
C ALA A 45 -32.83 -35.25 2.32
N GLY A 46 -33.23 -34.96 3.56
CA GLY A 46 -33.39 -33.59 4.03
C GLY A 46 -32.03 -33.00 4.39
N LYS A 47 -31.28 -32.50 3.40
CA LYS A 47 -30.15 -31.54 3.57
C LYS A 47 -29.57 -31.14 2.21
N ALA A 48 -30.38 -30.51 1.36
CA ALA A 48 -29.89 -29.86 0.13
C ALA A 48 -30.73 -28.63 -0.27
N ALA A 49 -32.01 -28.56 0.14
CA ALA A 49 -32.90 -27.46 -0.25
C ALA A 49 -32.65 -26.11 0.45
N LYS A 50 -31.94 -26.08 1.59
CA LYS A 50 -31.68 -24.84 2.34
C LYS A 50 -30.46 -24.07 1.83
N SER A 51 -29.49 -24.76 1.24
CA SER A 51 -28.28 -24.14 0.71
C SER A 51 -28.51 -23.39 -0.60
N ASP A 52 -29.46 -23.84 -1.43
CA ASP A 52 -29.84 -23.09 -2.64
C ASP A 52 -30.53 -21.78 -2.28
N SER A 53 -31.43 -21.75 -1.29
CA SER A 53 -32.08 -20.51 -0.84
C SER A 53 -31.09 -19.51 -0.22
N ASP A 54 -30.16 -19.99 0.60
CA ASP A 54 -29.17 -19.13 1.25
C ASP A 54 -28.18 -18.58 0.22
N ARG A 55 -27.77 -19.38 -0.76
CA ARG A 55 -26.90 -18.94 -1.85
C ARG A 55 -27.59 -17.93 -2.76
N GLU A 56 -28.83 -18.20 -3.18
CA GLU A 56 -29.63 -17.27 -3.98
C GLU A 56 -29.85 -15.95 -3.24
N PHE A 57 -30.09 -15.99 -1.93
CA PHE A 57 -30.19 -14.80 -1.09
C PHE A 57 -28.89 -13.99 -1.09
N LEU A 58 -27.74 -14.63 -0.92
CA LEU A 58 -26.43 -13.95 -0.93
C LEU A 58 -26.09 -13.39 -2.32
N GLU A 59 -26.48 -14.08 -3.39
CA GLU A 59 -26.36 -13.61 -4.76
C GLU A 59 -27.26 -12.38 -5.01
N GLN A 60 -28.51 -12.41 -4.56
CA GLN A 60 -29.43 -11.25 -4.62
C GLN A 60 -28.96 -10.07 -3.76
N ALA A 61 -28.33 -10.34 -2.62
CA ALA A 61 -27.75 -9.32 -1.75
C ALA A 61 -26.44 -8.72 -2.31
N GLY A 62 -25.96 -9.19 -3.47
CA GLY A 62 -24.75 -8.65 -4.12
C GLY A 62 -23.44 -8.99 -3.40
N VAL A 63 -23.45 -9.96 -2.48
CA VAL A 63 -22.26 -10.33 -1.69
C VAL A 63 -21.12 -10.82 -2.59
N GLY A 64 -21.45 -11.47 -3.70
CA GLY A 64 -20.46 -11.92 -4.70
C GLY A 64 -19.67 -10.77 -5.31
N ASP A 65 -20.34 -9.68 -5.68
CA ASP A 65 -19.69 -8.49 -6.26
C ASP A 65 -18.90 -7.71 -5.22
N LEU A 66 -19.46 -7.59 -4.00
CA LEU A 66 -18.77 -6.99 -2.87
C LEU A 66 -17.45 -7.72 -2.56
N LEU A 67 -17.48 -9.05 -2.49
CA LEU A 67 -16.30 -9.86 -2.22
C LEU A 67 -15.29 -9.78 -3.36
N ARG A 68 -15.74 -9.84 -4.62
CA ARG A 68 -14.87 -9.66 -5.80
C ARG A 68 -14.18 -8.29 -5.76
N GLY A 69 -14.91 -7.23 -5.45
CA GLY A 69 -14.37 -5.88 -5.29
C GLY A 69 -13.32 -5.81 -4.18
N ALA A 70 -13.60 -6.40 -3.01
CA ALA A 70 -12.67 -6.43 -1.89
C ALA A 70 -11.39 -7.22 -2.20
N ILE A 71 -11.51 -8.37 -2.87
CA ILE A 71 -10.36 -9.17 -3.32
C ILE A 71 -9.54 -8.40 -4.36
N LEU A 72 -10.20 -7.71 -5.29
CA LEU A 72 -9.49 -6.87 -6.27
C LEU A 72 -8.69 -5.77 -5.57
N LYS A 73 -9.28 -5.10 -4.56
CA LYS A 73 -8.57 -4.10 -3.74
C LYS A 73 -7.41 -4.67 -2.96
N MET A 74 -7.56 -5.86 -2.38
CA MET A 74 -6.48 -6.56 -1.69
C MET A 74 -5.29 -6.86 -2.64
N VAL A 75 -5.59 -7.30 -3.87
CA VAL A 75 -4.57 -7.57 -4.89
C VAL A 75 -3.92 -6.28 -5.38
N GLU A 76 -4.70 -5.22 -5.60
CA GLU A 76 -4.19 -3.89 -5.97
C GLU A 76 -3.27 -3.31 -4.88
N ALA A 77 -3.63 -3.49 -3.61
CA ALA A 77 -2.88 -3.03 -2.43
C ALA A 77 -1.59 -3.81 -2.18
N ARG A 78 -1.47 -5.05 -2.69
CA ARG A 78 -0.36 -5.97 -2.40
C ARG A 78 -0.09 -6.14 -0.90
N SER A 79 -1.16 -6.30 -0.11
CA SER A 79 -1.04 -6.48 1.34
C SER A 79 -0.21 -7.72 1.67
N ASP A 80 0.76 -7.58 2.58
CA ASP A 80 1.48 -8.71 3.16
C ASP A 80 0.59 -9.50 4.15
N ASP A 81 -0.48 -8.88 4.67
CA ASP A 81 -1.55 -9.53 5.44
C ASP A 81 -2.90 -9.39 4.70
N PRO A 82 -3.26 -10.36 3.84
CA PRO A 82 -4.49 -10.30 3.06
C PRO A 82 -5.75 -10.40 3.94
N ILE A 83 -5.69 -11.15 5.06
CA ILE A 83 -6.86 -11.37 5.91
C ILE A 83 -7.13 -10.13 6.78
N GLY A 84 -6.09 -9.56 7.39
CA GLY A 84 -6.21 -8.30 8.12
C GLY A 84 -6.69 -7.17 7.21
N PHE A 85 -6.18 -7.08 5.98
CA PHE A 85 -6.65 -6.10 5.00
C PHE A 85 -8.15 -6.23 4.72
N LEU A 86 -8.66 -7.44 4.48
CA LEU A 86 -10.07 -7.64 4.20
C LEU A 86 -10.95 -7.28 5.40
N ALA A 87 -10.53 -7.65 6.62
CA ALA A 87 -11.24 -7.30 7.84
C ALA A 87 -11.35 -5.77 7.99
N ASP A 88 -10.23 -5.06 7.87
CA ASP A 88 -10.20 -3.61 7.93
C ASP A 88 -11.01 -2.98 6.80
N HIS A 89 -10.95 -3.54 5.59
CA HIS A 89 -11.67 -3.03 4.44
C HIS A 89 -13.19 -3.08 4.65
N PHE A 90 -13.72 -4.21 5.15
CA PHE A 90 -15.14 -4.32 5.45
C PHE A 90 -15.58 -3.44 6.63
N CYS A 91 -14.76 -3.30 7.67
CA CYS A 91 -15.02 -2.37 8.78
C CYS A 91 -15.12 -0.91 8.29
N ASN A 92 -14.22 -0.50 7.40
CA ASN A 92 -14.26 0.84 6.81
C ASN A 92 -15.45 1.02 5.87
N LEU A 93 -15.80 0.01 5.06
CA LEU A 93 -16.99 0.07 4.19
C LEU A 93 -18.28 0.23 5.00
N ALA A 94 -18.44 -0.53 6.09
CA ALA A 94 -19.61 -0.43 6.97
C ALA A 94 -19.73 0.98 7.59
N SER A 95 -18.60 1.55 8.03
CA SER A 95 -18.55 2.90 8.61
C SER A 95 -18.92 4.00 7.61
N VAL A 96 -18.67 3.78 6.31
CA VAL A 96 -19.04 4.71 5.24
C VAL A 96 -20.54 4.62 4.93
N THR A 97 -21.14 3.43 4.99
CA THR A 97 -22.58 3.26 4.76
C THR A 97 -23.44 3.87 5.86
N ASP A 98 -22.99 3.81 7.12
CA ASP A 98 -23.73 4.38 8.26
C ASP A 98 -23.69 5.93 8.32
N SER A 99 -22.79 6.55 7.56
CA SER A 99 -22.62 8.01 7.48
C SER A 99 -23.29 8.64 6.24
N SER A 100 -24.02 7.84 5.45
CA SER A 100 -24.71 8.30 4.25
C SER A 100 -26.17 8.69 4.57
N PRO A 101 -26.66 9.89 4.19
CA PRO A 101 -28.00 10.37 4.50
C PRO A 101 -29.01 9.79 3.50
N ALA A 102 -29.31 8.51 3.60
CA ALA A 102 -30.32 7.88 2.76
C ALA A 102 -31.24 6.97 3.59
N GLY A 103 -32.35 7.55 4.07
CA GLY A 103 -33.52 6.76 4.50
C GLY A 103 -34.22 7.23 5.78
N CYS A 104 -35.23 8.09 5.61
CA CYS A 104 -36.44 8.20 6.42
C CYS A 104 -36.36 8.68 7.89
N GLY A 105 -36.71 9.96 8.10
CA GLY A 105 -37.19 10.49 9.39
C GLY A 105 -36.75 11.94 9.64
N GLU A 106 -37.42 12.91 9.02
CA GLU A 106 -37.13 14.35 9.16
C GLU A 106 -37.44 14.95 10.56
N GLU A 107 -37.69 14.13 11.59
CA GLU A 107 -38.09 14.64 12.92
C GLU A 107 -37.19 14.18 14.10
N GLU A 108 -36.23 13.27 13.91
CA GLU A 108 -35.39 12.79 15.03
C GLU A 108 -33.94 13.32 15.04
N GLN A 109 -33.45 13.95 13.97
CA GLN A 109 -32.09 14.53 13.96
C GLN A 109 -31.97 15.87 14.72
N GLN A 110 -33.08 16.52 15.09
CA GLN A 110 -33.04 17.72 15.93
C GLN A 110 -33.04 17.41 17.44
N HIS A 111 -33.34 16.18 17.87
CA HIS A 111 -33.43 15.83 19.30
C HIS A 111 -32.18 15.15 19.88
N GLN A 112 -31.27 14.61 19.06
CA GLN A 112 -30.02 14.02 19.59
C GLN A 112 -28.86 15.02 19.65
N GLN A 113 -28.97 16.19 19.01
CA GLN A 113 -27.94 17.23 19.01
C GLN A 113 -28.04 18.19 20.22
N GLN A 114 -29.11 18.10 21.03
CA GLN A 114 -29.32 18.96 22.21
C GLN A 114 -28.97 18.32 23.56
N LEU A 115 -28.51 17.06 23.63
CA LEU A 115 -28.20 16.39 24.91
C LEU A 115 -26.74 15.95 25.09
N SER A 116 -25.84 16.31 24.17
CA SER A 116 -24.39 16.15 24.39
C SER A 116 -23.74 17.50 24.70
N THR A 117 -23.96 18.00 25.92
CA THR A 117 -23.07 18.98 26.55
C THR A 117 -21.74 18.29 26.93
N GLY A 118 -20.98 17.88 25.92
CA GLY A 118 -19.55 17.62 26.03
C GLY A 118 -18.76 18.86 25.61
N PRO A 119 -17.48 19.03 26.01
CA PRO A 119 -16.70 20.18 25.61
C PRO A 119 -16.67 20.26 24.07
N VAL A 120 -17.05 21.41 23.52
CA VAL A 120 -17.22 21.70 22.07
C VAL A 120 -16.01 21.28 21.21
N GLY A 121 -14.84 21.07 21.81
CA GLY A 121 -13.63 20.55 21.14
C GLY A 121 -13.58 19.02 20.90
N ALA A 122 -14.30 18.20 21.67
CA ALA A 122 -14.19 16.74 21.58
C ALA A 122 -14.80 16.18 20.27
N GLY A 123 -15.96 16.71 19.85
CA GLY A 123 -16.62 16.30 18.62
C GLY A 123 -15.82 16.68 17.36
N ALA A 124 -15.23 17.89 17.35
CA ALA A 124 -14.40 18.36 16.23
C ALA A 124 -13.13 17.52 16.07
N GLN A 125 -12.47 17.16 17.17
CA GLN A 125 -11.28 16.31 17.15
C GLN A 125 -11.60 14.88 16.70
N GLN A 126 -12.74 14.32 17.13
CA GLN A 126 -13.17 12.99 16.69
C GLN A 126 -13.51 12.95 15.20
N GLN A 127 -14.24 13.95 14.69
CA GLN A 127 -14.54 14.05 13.27
C GLN A 127 -13.27 14.25 12.42
N HIS A 128 -12.27 14.95 12.96
CA HIS A 128 -10.97 15.12 12.33
C HIS A 128 -10.21 13.79 12.22
N GLN A 129 -10.15 13.02 13.30
CA GLN A 129 -9.51 11.70 13.31
C GLN A 129 -10.21 10.72 12.36
N GLN A 130 -11.54 10.76 12.27
CA GLN A 130 -12.30 9.93 11.33
C GLN A 130 -11.95 10.25 9.87
N ARG A 131 -11.82 11.54 9.53
CA ARG A 131 -11.40 11.97 8.17
C ARG A 131 -9.99 11.51 7.84
N LEU A 132 -9.06 11.63 8.79
CA LEU A 132 -7.70 11.13 8.64
C LEU A 132 -7.68 9.61 8.40
N ASN A 133 -8.40 8.85 9.23
CA ASN A 133 -8.49 7.39 9.09
C ASN A 133 -9.06 7.00 7.72
N ARG A 134 -10.08 7.71 7.23
CA ARG A 134 -10.66 7.48 5.91
C ARG A 134 -9.67 7.82 4.79
N ALA A 135 -8.94 8.93 4.89
CA ALA A 135 -7.90 9.29 3.93
C ALA A 135 -6.80 8.22 3.88
N LEU A 136 -6.30 7.79 5.04
CA LEU A 136 -5.29 6.71 5.15
C LEU A 136 -5.81 5.38 4.58
N TRP A 137 -7.09 5.05 4.81
CA TRP A 137 -7.70 3.88 4.17
C TRP A 137 -7.66 3.98 2.65
N HIS A 138 -8.07 5.11 2.06
CA HIS A 138 -7.99 5.30 0.60
C HIS A 138 -6.56 5.14 0.08
N LEU A 139 -5.57 5.72 0.76
CA LEU A 139 -4.15 5.61 0.36
C LEU A 139 -3.64 4.17 0.35
N ARG A 140 -4.23 3.28 1.16
CA ARG A 140 -3.86 1.86 1.26
C ARG A 140 -4.58 0.94 0.27
N LEU A 141 -5.60 1.44 -0.45
CA LEU A 141 -6.37 0.63 -1.40
C LEU A 141 -5.60 0.25 -2.67
N ALA A 142 -4.41 0.80 -2.90
CA ALA A 142 -3.57 0.46 -4.04
C ALA A 142 -2.08 0.64 -3.70
N HIS A 143 -1.25 -0.29 -4.16
CA HIS A 143 0.20 -0.16 -4.08
C HIS A 143 0.68 1.03 -4.93
N HIS A 144 1.70 1.74 -4.46
CA HIS A 144 2.20 2.97 -5.09
C HIS A 144 2.67 2.78 -6.55
N SER A 145 3.01 1.55 -6.96
CA SER A 145 3.33 1.21 -8.34
C SER A 145 2.13 1.24 -9.31
N GLN A 146 0.90 1.17 -8.79
CA GLN A 146 -0.33 1.21 -9.58
C GLN A 146 -0.71 2.64 -9.90
N ARG A 147 -0.01 3.24 -10.88
CA ARG A 147 0.00 4.68 -11.15
C ARG A 147 -1.40 5.33 -11.19
N SER A 148 -2.37 4.72 -11.86
CA SER A 148 -3.73 5.26 -11.98
C SER A 148 -4.53 5.12 -10.69
N ALA A 149 -4.63 3.91 -10.14
CA ALA A 149 -5.40 3.63 -8.93
C ALA A 149 -4.84 4.41 -7.73
N PHE A 150 -3.52 4.40 -7.54
CA PHE A 150 -2.87 5.15 -6.48
C PHE A 150 -3.07 6.66 -6.63
N SER A 151 -2.91 7.21 -7.83
CA SER A 151 -3.13 8.65 -8.04
C SER A 151 -4.57 9.07 -7.74
N ASN A 152 -5.56 8.27 -8.14
CA ASN A 152 -6.97 8.53 -7.84
C ASN A 152 -7.23 8.48 -6.32
N ASN A 153 -6.68 7.47 -5.63
CA ASN A 153 -6.79 7.35 -4.19
C ASN A 153 -6.16 8.54 -3.45
N VAL A 154 -5.00 9.03 -3.94
CA VAL A 154 -4.34 10.22 -3.39
C VAL A 154 -5.18 11.48 -3.58
N CYS A 155 -5.86 11.65 -4.73
CA CYS A 155 -6.83 12.74 -4.91
C CYS A 155 -7.94 12.68 -3.86
N VAL A 156 -8.58 11.51 -3.72
CA VAL A 156 -9.68 11.34 -2.74
C VAL A 156 -9.20 11.62 -1.31
N ALA A 157 -8.00 11.14 -0.95
CA ALA A 157 -7.42 11.41 0.36
C ALA A 157 -7.15 12.90 0.58
N TYR A 158 -6.62 13.60 -0.42
CA TYR A 158 -6.40 15.05 -0.37
C TYR A 158 -7.72 15.80 -0.17
N ASP A 159 -8.74 15.47 -0.96
CA ASP A 159 -10.05 16.12 -0.87
C ASP A 159 -10.67 15.93 0.52
N LEU A 160 -10.63 14.71 1.07
CA LEU A 160 -11.13 14.39 2.41
C LEU A 160 -10.46 15.24 3.52
N LEU A 161 -9.17 15.53 3.36
CA LEU A 161 -8.39 16.32 4.33
C LEU A 161 -8.55 17.84 4.11
N ASN A 162 -8.86 18.27 2.88
CA ASN A 162 -9.04 19.68 2.51
C ASN A 162 -10.43 20.25 2.88
N LEU A 163 -11.39 19.41 3.25
CA LEU A 163 -12.79 19.80 3.58
C LEU A 163 -12.95 20.86 4.69
N ASN A 164 -11.90 21.21 5.42
CA ASN A 164 -11.96 22.28 6.43
C ASN A 164 -12.04 23.70 5.82
N GLY A 165 -11.75 23.87 4.52
CA GLY A 165 -11.93 25.16 3.83
C GLY A 165 -13.40 25.51 3.58
N CYS A 166 -14.26 24.52 3.34
CA CYS A 166 -15.66 24.74 2.95
C CYS A 166 -16.59 25.02 4.14
N GLN A 167 -16.34 24.39 5.30
CA GLN A 167 -17.22 24.52 6.47
C GLN A 167 -17.21 25.93 7.08
N ARG A 168 -16.10 26.66 6.94
CA ARG A 168 -16.00 28.04 7.42
C ARG A 168 -16.79 29.05 6.56
N ARG A 169 -17.10 28.71 5.30
CA ARG A 169 -17.94 29.54 4.42
C ARG A 169 -19.44 29.31 4.59
N ALA A 170 -19.86 28.15 5.12
CA ALA A 170 -21.27 27.82 5.31
C ALA A 170 -21.88 28.43 6.59
N SER A 171 -21.06 28.86 7.55
CA SER A 171 -21.53 29.54 8.78
C SER A 171 -21.67 31.06 8.63
N GLU A 172 -21.32 31.64 7.48
CA GLU A 172 -21.56 33.06 7.18
C GLU A 172 -22.59 33.15 6.04
N ALA A 173 -23.83 32.77 6.34
CA ALA A 173 -24.97 33.20 5.53
C ALA A 173 -25.30 34.66 5.91
N PRO A 174 -25.39 35.61 4.96
CA PRO A 174 -25.75 36.98 5.28
C PRO A 174 -27.27 37.06 5.50
N GLU A 175 -27.69 37.40 6.71
CA GLU A 175 -28.98 38.03 6.91
C GLU A 175 -28.92 39.46 6.35
N GLY A 176 -29.86 39.78 5.46
CA GLY A 176 -30.24 41.16 5.17
C GLY A 176 -29.90 41.67 3.76
N PRO A 177 -30.90 42.18 3.01
CA PRO A 177 -30.65 43.01 1.85
C PRO A 177 -30.49 44.45 2.35
N ASP A 178 -29.27 44.96 2.47
CA ASP A 178 -28.97 46.38 2.26
C ASP A 178 -27.46 46.68 2.37
N GLY A 179 -26.92 47.23 1.28
CA GLY A 179 -26.00 48.37 1.30
C GLY A 179 -24.63 48.25 1.97
N SER A 180 -23.60 48.33 1.11
CA SER A 180 -22.27 48.91 1.34
C SER A 180 -21.15 47.91 1.68
N SER A 181 -20.36 47.65 0.63
CA SER A 181 -19.06 47.00 0.64
C SER A 181 -18.04 47.66 1.58
N PRO A 182 -17.37 46.90 2.45
CA PRO A 182 -16.01 47.21 2.85
C PRO A 182 -15.05 46.38 1.99
N ASP A 183 -14.14 47.08 1.30
CA ASP A 183 -12.87 46.53 0.79
C ASP A 183 -12.12 45.90 1.98
N VAL A 184 -12.26 44.59 2.16
CA VAL A 184 -11.40 43.78 3.02
C VAL A 184 -10.47 43.04 2.07
N PRO A 185 -9.13 43.11 2.24
CA PRO A 185 -8.21 42.41 1.38
C PRO A 185 -8.56 40.93 1.50
N THR A 186 -8.99 40.36 0.37
CA THR A 186 -9.38 38.97 0.22
C THR A 186 -8.11 38.14 0.38
N GLY A 187 -7.69 37.93 1.63
CA GLY A 187 -6.63 37.01 1.97
C GLY A 187 -7.07 35.64 1.47
N GLU A 188 -6.38 35.16 0.45
CA GLU A 188 -6.49 33.81 -0.09
C GLU A 188 -6.55 32.83 1.08
N VAL A 189 -7.75 32.36 1.42
CA VAL A 189 -7.92 31.27 2.37
C VAL A 189 -7.36 30.05 1.66
N GLY A 190 -6.09 29.76 1.94
CA GLY A 190 -5.25 28.85 1.17
C GLY A 190 -5.98 27.57 0.80
N GLU A 191 -6.12 27.34 -0.51
CA GLU A 191 -6.52 26.06 -1.06
C GLU A 191 -5.44 25.04 -0.71
N GLY A 192 -5.67 24.18 0.29
CA GLY A 192 -4.64 23.26 0.74
C GLY A 192 -4.96 22.50 2.01
N VAL A 193 -4.41 21.30 2.11
CA VAL A 193 -4.46 20.50 3.34
C VAL A 193 -3.61 21.20 4.40
N ARG A 194 -4.09 21.32 5.64
CA ARG A 194 -3.28 21.90 6.72
C ARG A 194 -1.98 21.12 6.93
N GLY A 195 -0.86 21.81 7.08
CA GLY A 195 0.46 21.18 7.22
C GLY A 195 0.57 20.22 8.42
N GLY A 196 -0.15 20.49 9.50
CA GLY A 196 -0.23 19.57 10.65
C GLY A 196 -0.91 18.25 10.29
N LEU A 197 -2.00 18.31 9.50
CA LEU A 197 -2.70 17.13 8.97
C LEU A 197 -1.86 16.34 7.98
N TYR A 198 -1.19 17.05 7.08
CA TYR A 198 -0.27 16.45 6.13
C TYR A 198 0.86 15.73 6.85
N THR A 199 1.54 16.38 7.80
CA THR A 199 2.61 15.79 8.60
C THR A 199 2.13 14.57 9.39
N GLN A 200 0.94 14.65 10.00
CA GLN A 200 0.31 13.51 10.68
C GLN A 200 0.02 12.35 9.71
N THR A 201 -0.47 12.64 8.51
CA THR A 201 -0.72 11.63 7.47
C THR A 201 0.58 10.91 7.10
N LEU A 202 1.68 11.65 6.88
CA LEU A 202 2.98 11.06 6.57
C LEU A 202 3.54 10.18 7.71
N GLN A 203 3.36 10.61 8.96
CA GLN A 203 3.72 9.83 10.14
C GLN A 203 2.96 8.50 10.18
N CYS A 204 1.64 8.55 9.99
CA CYS A 204 0.80 7.35 9.96
C CYS A 204 1.21 6.40 8.82
N LEU A 205 1.47 6.91 7.61
CA LEU A 205 1.93 6.08 6.48
C LEU A 205 3.26 5.37 6.77
N CYS A 206 4.21 6.04 7.43
CA CYS A 206 5.46 5.42 7.83
C CYS A 206 5.24 4.35 8.91
N SER A 207 4.46 4.65 9.95
CA SER A 207 4.24 3.73 11.07
C SER A 207 3.43 2.50 10.67
N GLU A 208 2.37 2.67 9.87
CA GLU A 208 1.56 1.57 9.37
C GLU A 208 2.32 0.73 8.33
N GLY A 209 3.27 1.35 7.62
CA GLY A 209 4.20 0.66 6.72
C GLY A 209 5.26 -0.18 7.42
N GLY A 210 5.27 -0.23 8.76
CA GLY A 210 6.22 -1.00 9.56
C GLY A 210 7.57 -0.30 9.78
N VAL A 211 7.67 1.00 9.50
CA VAL A 211 8.90 1.77 9.71
C VAL A 211 8.92 2.36 11.13
N PRO A 212 9.95 2.07 11.93
CA PRO A 212 10.11 2.68 13.26
C PRO A 212 10.18 4.21 13.18
N ALA A 213 9.61 4.89 14.17
CA ALA A 213 9.60 6.35 14.23
C ALA A 213 11.02 6.96 14.23
N SER A 214 12.01 6.26 14.83
CA SER A 214 13.41 6.71 14.79
C SER A 214 13.99 6.74 13.38
N THR A 215 13.55 5.80 12.53
CA THR A 215 14.06 5.58 11.18
C THR A 215 13.36 6.52 10.18
N SER A 216 12.06 6.80 10.37
CA SER A 216 11.32 7.73 9.52
C SER A 216 11.50 9.21 9.90
N ALA A 217 11.92 9.53 11.13
CA ALA A 217 12.10 10.91 11.59
C ALA A 217 13.00 11.79 10.69
N PRO A 218 14.16 11.33 10.15
CA PRO A 218 14.97 12.16 9.26
C PRO A 218 14.28 12.44 7.92
N LEU A 219 13.48 11.49 7.39
CA LEU A 219 12.68 11.69 6.19
C LEU A 219 11.59 12.73 6.44
N LEU A 220 10.83 12.55 7.53
CA LEU A 220 9.72 13.44 7.87
C LEU A 220 10.19 14.87 8.11
N ARG A 221 11.38 15.09 8.66
CA ARG A 221 11.98 16.43 8.80
C ARG A 221 12.28 17.10 7.45
N ARG A 222 12.47 16.35 6.36
CA ARG A 222 12.65 16.92 5.01
C ARG A 222 11.33 17.20 4.28
N LEU A 223 10.25 16.52 4.71
CA LEU A 223 8.95 16.57 4.05
C LEU A 223 7.90 17.37 4.81
N CYS A 224 8.10 17.66 6.10
CA CYS A 224 7.11 18.30 6.95
C CYS A 224 6.85 19.75 6.54
N CYS A 225 5.60 20.17 6.69
CA CYS A 225 5.14 21.55 6.54
C CYS A 225 4.81 22.13 7.92
N GLN A 226 4.76 23.46 8.03
CA GLN A 226 4.31 24.11 9.27
C GLN A 226 2.84 23.79 9.55
N ASP A 227 2.44 23.70 10.82
CA ASP A 227 1.08 23.24 11.17
C ASP A 227 -0.06 24.02 10.50
N HIS A 228 0.16 25.32 10.28
CA HIS A 228 -0.80 26.26 9.72
C HIS A 228 -0.63 26.47 8.20
N GLU A 229 0.41 25.90 7.59
CA GLU A 229 0.67 26.00 6.16
C GLU A 229 -0.43 25.30 5.36
N ALA A 230 -0.80 25.88 4.22
CA ALA A 230 -1.71 25.24 3.28
C ALA A 230 -0.88 24.43 2.27
N VAL A 231 -0.92 23.10 2.40
CA VAL A 231 -0.16 22.17 1.58
C VAL A 231 -0.92 21.91 0.28
N PRO A 232 -0.35 22.28 -0.89
CA PRO A 232 -0.99 22.04 -2.18
C PRO A 232 -0.95 20.56 -2.57
N TYR A 233 -1.78 20.18 -3.54
CA TYR A 233 -1.97 18.78 -3.94
C TYR A 233 -0.68 18.10 -4.43
N ASP A 234 0.17 18.82 -5.17
CA ASP A 234 1.42 18.30 -5.72
C ASP A 234 2.44 17.98 -4.61
N VAL A 235 2.56 18.86 -3.60
CA VAL A 235 3.38 18.63 -2.41
C VAL A 235 2.82 17.46 -1.59
N PHE A 236 1.51 17.43 -1.35
CA PHE A 236 0.85 16.32 -0.66
C PHE A 236 1.11 14.99 -1.36
N ARG A 237 0.89 14.94 -2.68
CA ARG A 237 1.12 13.76 -3.52
C ARG A 237 2.58 13.33 -3.49
N HIS A 238 3.52 14.28 -3.55
CA HIS A 238 4.94 13.99 -3.47
C HIS A 238 5.31 13.37 -2.12
N GLY A 239 4.87 13.95 -1.01
CA GLY A 239 5.12 13.43 0.33
C GLY A 239 4.53 12.03 0.53
N VAL A 240 3.27 11.83 0.15
CA VAL A 240 2.59 10.53 0.27
C VAL A 240 3.29 9.45 -0.56
N LEU A 241 3.64 9.74 -1.81
CA LEU A 241 4.38 8.80 -2.66
C LEU A 241 5.75 8.48 -2.07
N THR A 242 6.47 9.49 -1.58
CA THR A 242 7.80 9.31 -1.00
C THR A 242 7.75 8.44 0.25
N CYS A 243 6.80 8.67 1.16
CA CYS A 243 6.58 7.83 2.34
C CYS A 243 6.18 6.40 1.97
N ALA A 244 5.29 6.20 1.00
CA ALA A 244 4.90 4.86 0.56
C ALA A 244 6.09 4.07 0.00
N VAL A 245 6.88 4.69 -0.89
CA VAL A 245 8.09 4.07 -1.47
C VAL A 245 9.14 3.81 -0.38
N PHE A 246 9.32 4.74 0.55
CA PHE A 246 10.27 4.59 1.65
C PHE A 246 9.90 3.41 2.56
N SER A 247 8.64 3.27 2.95
CA SER A 247 8.17 2.15 3.78
C SER A 247 8.42 0.80 3.11
N ASP A 248 8.14 0.69 1.81
CA ASP A 248 8.41 -0.54 1.05
C ASP A 248 9.91 -0.83 0.91
N TYR A 249 10.72 0.22 0.70
CA TYR A 249 12.18 0.10 0.66
C TYR A 249 12.77 -0.39 2.00
N ILE A 250 12.33 0.18 3.12
CA ILE A 250 12.77 -0.24 4.46
C ILE A 250 12.34 -1.67 4.74
N ARG A 251 11.10 -2.05 4.41
CA ARG A 251 10.63 -3.44 4.57
C ARG A 251 11.48 -4.41 3.76
N GLN A 252 11.86 -4.03 2.53
CA GLN A 252 12.75 -4.86 1.72
C GLN A 252 14.18 -4.93 2.29
N ALA A 253 14.70 -3.84 2.87
CA ALA A 253 15.99 -3.82 3.55
C ALA A 253 15.99 -4.72 4.81
N GLN A 254 14.93 -4.67 5.62
CA GLN A 254 14.74 -5.54 6.79
C GLN A 254 14.70 -7.03 6.38
N ARG A 255 13.95 -7.37 5.32
CA ARG A 255 13.93 -8.73 4.75
C ARG A 255 15.31 -9.17 4.30
N LEU A 256 16.04 -8.28 3.62
CA LEU A 256 17.39 -8.56 3.15
C LEU A 256 18.36 -8.81 4.31
N TYR A 257 18.28 -8.03 5.39
CA TYR A 257 19.07 -8.27 6.59
C TYR A 257 18.74 -9.61 7.24
N ALA A 258 17.45 -9.99 7.29
CA ALA A 258 17.02 -11.28 7.84
C ALA A 258 17.60 -12.47 7.05
N GLU A 259 17.70 -12.36 5.71
CA GLU A 259 18.33 -13.38 4.87
C GLU A 259 19.86 -13.47 5.05
N VAL A 260 20.51 -12.34 5.38
CA VAL A 260 21.96 -12.30 5.64
C VAL A 260 22.29 -12.80 7.05
N CYS A 261 21.35 -12.70 7.99
CA CYS A 261 21.52 -13.22 9.34
C CYS A 261 21.26 -14.73 9.38
N CYS A 262 22.22 -15.49 9.89
CA CYS A 262 21.97 -16.86 10.30
C CYS A 262 21.33 -16.86 11.70
N PRO A 263 20.13 -17.46 11.88
CA PRO A 263 19.47 -17.49 13.19
C PRO A 263 20.31 -18.21 14.27
N ASP A 264 21.21 -19.10 13.86
CA ASP A 264 22.08 -19.88 14.75
C ASP A 264 23.39 -19.18 15.13
N GLU A 265 23.83 -18.14 14.38
CA GLU A 265 25.15 -17.50 14.56
C GLU A 265 25.10 -16.09 15.17
N GLY A 266 23.89 -15.56 15.40
CA GLY A 266 23.70 -14.22 15.97
C GLY A 266 23.67 -13.11 14.91
N PRO A 267 23.95 -11.84 15.27
CA PRO A 267 23.82 -10.71 14.36
C PRO A 267 24.79 -10.82 13.17
N ALA A 268 24.38 -10.35 12.00
CA ALA A 268 25.16 -10.48 10.77
C ALA A 268 26.53 -9.79 10.88
N SER A 269 27.52 -10.38 10.18
CA SER A 269 28.84 -9.78 10.05
C SER A 269 28.74 -8.38 9.45
N ARG A 270 29.39 -7.40 10.09
CA ARG A 270 29.45 -6.02 9.61
C ARG A 270 29.99 -5.94 8.18
N ALA A 271 30.97 -6.76 7.84
CA ALA A 271 31.52 -6.86 6.49
C ALA A 271 30.47 -7.20 5.43
N LEU A 272 29.63 -8.21 5.72
CA LEU A 272 28.56 -8.65 4.83
C LEU A 272 27.51 -7.56 4.67
N CYS A 273 27.05 -6.99 5.79
CA CYS A 273 26.07 -5.90 5.79
C CYS A 273 26.53 -4.69 4.97
N LEU A 274 27.79 -4.27 5.11
CA LEU A 274 28.35 -3.17 4.34
C LEU A 274 28.47 -3.49 2.84
N ALA A 275 28.76 -4.73 2.47
CA ALA A 275 28.78 -5.14 1.06
C ALA A 275 27.39 -5.09 0.43
N VAL A 276 26.37 -5.52 1.17
CA VAL A 276 24.97 -5.44 0.77
C VAL A 276 24.53 -3.99 0.61
N LEU A 277 24.78 -3.14 1.62
CA LEU A 277 24.47 -1.70 1.58
C LEU A 277 25.24 -0.99 0.45
N GLY A 278 26.48 -1.37 0.19
CA GLY A 278 27.27 -0.86 -0.93
C GLY A 278 26.64 -1.20 -2.29
N THR A 279 26.19 -2.44 -2.45
CA THR A 279 25.49 -2.88 -3.68
C THR A 279 24.17 -2.11 -3.88
N LEU A 280 23.41 -1.89 -2.81
CA LEU A 280 22.19 -1.06 -2.84
C LEU A 280 22.52 0.39 -3.21
N LYS A 281 23.57 0.96 -2.62
CA LYS A 281 24.02 2.33 -2.90
C LYS A 281 24.38 2.49 -4.37
N GLU A 282 25.21 1.60 -4.93
CA GLU A 282 25.63 1.66 -6.33
C GLU A 282 24.45 1.57 -7.30
N ALA A 283 23.47 0.71 -7.02
CA ALA A 283 22.28 0.58 -7.84
C ALA A 283 21.44 1.86 -7.83
N LEU A 284 21.27 2.47 -6.66
CA LEU A 284 20.54 3.73 -6.52
C LEU A 284 21.30 4.95 -7.08
N GLU A 285 22.64 4.92 -7.17
CA GLU A 285 23.41 5.95 -7.89
C GLU A 285 23.30 5.80 -9.41
N THR A 286 23.20 4.56 -9.89
CA THR A 286 23.03 4.26 -11.32
C THR A 286 21.73 4.85 -11.84
N SER A 287 20.66 4.80 -11.05
CA SER A 287 19.37 5.37 -11.42
C SER A 287 19.39 6.90 -11.57
N GLN A 288 20.33 7.59 -10.92
CA GLN A 288 20.39 9.06 -10.80
C GLN A 288 21.32 9.72 -11.83
N GLY A 289 22.43 9.07 -12.19
CA GLY A 289 23.54 9.70 -12.91
C GLY A 289 23.26 10.19 -14.34
N ARG A 290 22.16 9.81 -14.99
CA ARG A 290 21.88 10.18 -16.39
C ARG A 290 21.02 11.43 -16.59
N GLU A 291 20.40 11.97 -15.53
CA GLU A 291 19.65 13.23 -15.68
C GLU A 291 20.58 14.43 -15.93
N ALA A 292 21.83 14.40 -15.47
CA ALA A 292 22.76 15.53 -15.61
C ALA A 292 23.40 15.67 -17.01
N ASP A 293 23.58 14.58 -17.75
CA ASP A 293 24.31 14.59 -19.03
C ASP A 293 23.45 14.98 -20.25
N CYS A 294 22.15 15.21 -20.05
CA CYS A 294 21.20 15.45 -21.15
C CYS A 294 20.83 16.93 -21.38
N PHE A 295 21.28 17.86 -20.51
CA PHE A 295 20.85 19.27 -20.51
C PHE A 295 21.84 20.27 -21.14
N VAL A 296 22.62 19.87 -22.15
CA VAL A 296 23.59 20.79 -22.82
C VAL A 296 23.19 21.12 -24.27
N ASN A 297 21.92 21.06 -24.65
CA ASN A 297 21.51 21.63 -25.95
C ASN A 297 20.08 22.19 -25.93
N ASP A 298 19.98 23.52 -25.83
CA ASP A 298 18.75 24.33 -25.77
C ASP A 298 17.90 24.31 -27.05
N ASN A 299 18.21 23.44 -28.02
CA ASN A 299 17.66 23.51 -29.38
C ASN A 299 16.74 22.34 -29.72
N THR A 300 16.55 21.39 -28.82
CA THR A 300 15.75 20.19 -29.07
C THR A 300 14.64 20.13 -28.05
N LYS A 301 13.38 20.28 -28.51
CA LYS A 301 12.20 19.83 -27.75
C LYS A 301 12.55 18.44 -27.18
N SER A 302 12.81 18.38 -25.88
CA SER A 302 13.07 17.12 -25.18
C SER A 302 11.90 16.20 -25.47
N ASN A 303 12.13 15.19 -26.29
CA ASN A 303 11.10 14.21 -26.61
C ASN A 303 10.88 13.42 -25.31
N ALA A 304 9.74 13.63 -24.62
CA ALA A 304 9.42 12.96 -23.36
C ALA A 304 9.57 11.42 -23.44
N SER A 305 9.42 10.83 -24.64
CA SER A 305 9.69 9.41 -24.90
C SER A 305 11.17 9.02 -24.78
N LEU A 306 12.10 9.90 -25.14
CA LEU A 306 13.54 9.65 -25.08
C LEU A 306 14.05 9.73 -23.64
N GLU A 307 13.52 10.69 -22.85
CA GLU A 307 13.76 10.77 -21.40
C GLU A 307 13.17 9.55 -20.67
N ALA A 308 11.97 9.11 -21.03
CA ALA A 308 11.37 7.89 -20.48
C ALA A 308 12.21 6.64 -20.80
N ASN A 309 12.75 6.54 -22.01
CA ASN A 309 13.64 5.45 -22.40
C ASN A 309 14.97 5.48 -21.63
N ALA A 310 15.57 6.67 -21.44
CA ALA A 310 16.78 6.81 -20.65
C ALA A 310 16.56 6.38 -19.18
N LYS A 311 15.42 6.75 -18.59
CA LYS A 311 15.01 6.31 -17.24
C LYS A 311 14.79 4.80 -17.18
N ALA A 312 14.14 4.21 -18.18
CA ALA A 312 13.94 2.75 -18.26
C ALA A 312 15.26 1.98 -18.33
N ILE A 313 16.21 2.43 -19.16
CA ILE A 313 17.55 1.83 -19.25
C ILE A 313 18.29 1.95 -17.92
N SER A 314 18.21 3.12 -17.28
CA SER A 314 18.80 3.37 -15.96
C SER A 314 18.28 2.41 -14.88
N PHE A 315 16.96 2.14 -14.87
CA PHE A 315 16.37 1.15 -13.98
C PHE A 315 16.80 -0.29 -14.30
N LEU A 316 16.94 -0.64 -15.58
CA LEU A 316 17.46 -1.96 -15.97
C LEU A 316 18.91 -2.14 -15.50
N GLU A 317 19.77 -1.15 -15.71
CA GLU A 317 21.15 -1.16 -15.24
C GLU A 317 21.23 -1.26 -13.71
N ALA A 318 20.42 -0.48 -12.98
CA ALA A 318 20.32 -0.58 -11.53
C ALA A 318 19.86 -1.97 -11.07
N SER A 319 18.86 -2.56 -11.74
CA SER A 319 18.35 -3.89 -11.42
C SER A 319 19.40 -5.00 -11.64
N ALA A 320 20.24 -4.85 -12.66
CA ALA A 320 21.33 -5.78 -12.92
C ALA A 320 22.40 -5.75 -11.81
N LYS A 321 22.65 -4.57 -11.23
CA LYS A 321 23.61 -4.40 -10.12
C LYS A 321 23.15 -5.04 -8.82
N ILE A 322 21.85 -5.05 -8.53
CA ILE A 322 21.27 -5.76 -7.36
C ILE A 322 20.92 -7.23 -7.65
N SER A 323 21.34 -7.79 -8.78
CA SER A 323 21.04 -9.18 -9.13
C SER A 323 21.60 -10.16 -8.09
N PRO A 324 20.95 -11.32 -7.86
CA PRO A 324 21.41 -12.30 -6.87
C PRO A 324 22.89 -12.70 -7.05
N HIS A 325 23.34 -12.79 -8.31
CA HIS A 325 24.73 -13.12 -8.62
C HIS A 325 25.71 -12.02 -8.18
N LYS A 326 25.40 -10.75 -8.46
CA LYS A 326 26.24 -9.61 -8.07
C LYS A 326 26.28 -9.44 -6.56
N LEU A 327 25.14 -9.60 -5.90
CA LEU A 327 25.06 -9.56 -4.45
C LEU A 327 25.88 -10.69 -3.80
N ALA A 328 25.75 -11.92 -4.29
CA ALA A 328 26.53 -13.06 -3.81
C ALA A 328 28.03 -12.86 -4.00
N GLN A 329 28.45 -12.28 -5.14
CA GLN A 329 29.85 -11.95 -5.40
C GLN A 329 30.38 -10.91 -4.40
N ALA A 330 29.62 -9.85 -4.13
CA ALA A 330 29.99 -8.82 -3.16
C ALA A 330 30.12 -9.39 -1.73
N MET A 331 29.17 -10.24 -1.33
CA MET A 331 29.17 -10.93 -0.03
C MET A 331 30.37 -11.88 0.10
N ALA A 332 30.66 -12.69 -0.92
CA ALA A 332 31.81 -13.61 -0.91
C ALA A 332 33.15 -12.84 -0.79
N GLY A 333 33.27 -11.70 -1.47
CA GLY A 333 34.44 -10.82 -1.32
C GLY A 333 34.60 -10.28 0.10
N ALA A 334 33.49 -9.87 0.73
CA ALA A 334 33.50 -9.28 2.06
C ALA A 334 33.90 -10.26 3.18
N GLN A 335 33.54 -11.54 3.06
CA GLN A 335 33.92 -12.59 4.03
C GLN A 335 35.45 -12.75 4.14
N THR A 336 36.19 -12.41 3.09
CA THR A 336 37.65 -12.59 3.05
C THR A 336 38.45 -11.37 3.47
N ARG A 337 37.84 -10.17 3.54
CA ARG A 337 38.58 -8.89 3.60
C ARG A 337 37.92 -7.76 4.40
N GLY A 338 36.74 -7.99 4.98
CA GLY A 338 35.95 -6.91 5.58
C GLY A 338 36.33 -6.54 7.02
N PRO A 339 35.84 -5.37 7.50
CA PRO A 339 36.01 -4.94 8.88
C PRO A 339 35.36 -5.93 9.85
N GLY A 340 36.07 -6.25 10.93
CA GLY A 340 35.59 -7.16 11.97
C GLY A 340 34.42 -6.57 12.78
N GLY A 341 33.61 -7.45 13.36
CA GLY A 341 32.46 -7.11 14.20
C GLY A 341 31.12 -7.43 13.54
N ASN A 342 30.05 -7.18 14.28
CA ASN A 342 28.68 -7.43 13.86
C ASN A 342 27.94 -6.11 13.66
N MET A 343 26.92 -6.13 12.83
CA MET A 343 25.98 -5.03 12.65
C MET A 343 24.61 -5.54 13.04
N ASP A 344 23.91 -4.85 13.93
CA ASP A 344 22.55 -5.23 14.32
C ASP A 344 21.51 -4.79 13.28
N ALA A 345 20.28 -5.30 13.42
CA ALA A 345 19.19 -5.03 12.48
C ALA A 345 18.85 -3.54 12.39
N LYS A 346 18.93 -2.82 13.51
CA LYS A 346 18.58 -1.40 13.60
C LYS A 346 19.66 -0.54 12.97
N GLU A 347 20.93 -0.87 13.19
CA GLU A 347 22.06 -0.21 12.54
C GLU A 347 21.99 -0.37 11.01
N PHE A 348 21.72 -1.60 10.53
CA PHE A 348 21.54 -1.85 9.10
C PHE A 348 20.37 -1.06 8.52
N GLU A 349 19.22 -1.07 9.20
CA GLU A 349 18.02 -0.36 8.78
C GLU A 349 18.27 1.15 8.66
N ASN A 350 18.90 1.77 9.68
CA ASN A 350 19.22 3.19 9.65
C ASN A 350 20.19 3.53 8.52
N ALA A 351 21.23 2.71 8.32
CA ALA A 351 22.17 2.91 7.21
C ALA A 351 21.49 2.78 5.84
N ALA A 352 20.55 1.84 5.69
CA ALA A 352 19.74 1.72 4.48
C ALA A 352 18.83 2.94 4.30
N ALA A 353 18.20 3.43 5.38
CA ALA A 353 17.34 4.61 5.37
C ALA A 353 18.11 5.86 4.93
N ASP A 354 19.31 6.07 5.45
CA ASP A 354 20.17 7.21 5.07
C ASP A 354 20.44 7.25 3.57
N LEU A 355 20.72 6.09 2.94
CA LEU A 355 20.88 6.01 1.48
C LEU A 355 19.64 6.53 0.76
N PHE A 356 18.43 6.19 1.21
CA PHE A 356 17.21 6.68 0.58
C PHE A 356 17.01 8.18 0.84
N ILE A 357 17.13 8.60 2.09
CA ILE A 357 16.81 9.96 2.55
C ILE A 357 17.73 10.99 1.93
N ASP A 358 19.01 10.67 1.73
CA ASP A 358 19.97 11.56 1.06
C ASP A 358 19.52 11.97 -0.35
N ARG A 359 18.66 11.18 -0.99
CA ARG A 359 18.12 11.42 -2.34
C ARG A 359 16.81 12.20 -2.35
N VAL A 360 16.15 12.33 -1.20
CA VAL A 360 14.87 13.02 -1.09
C VAL A 360 15.11 14.53 -1.08
N LYS A 361 14.47 15.22 -2.04
CA LYS A 361 14.44 16.69 -2.10
C LYS A 361 13.67 17.23 -0.90
N VAL A 362 14.18 18.32 -0.32
CA VAL A 362 13.48 19.02 0.75
C VAL A 362 12.27 19.71 0.16
N VAL A 363 11.13 19.58 0.81
CA VAL A 363 9.94 20.38 0.51
C VAL A 363 10.19 21.76 1.12
N SER A 364 10.25 22.81 0.29
CA SER A 364 10.46 24.20 0.71
C SER A 364 9.32 25.08 0.25
#